data_AF-A0A2I1HV86-F1
#
_entry.id   AF-A0A2I1HV86-F1
#
_cell.length_a   1.000
_cell.length_b   1.000
_cell.length_c   1.000
_cell.angle_alpha   90.00
_cell.angle_beta   90.00
_cell.angle_gamma   90.00
#
_symmetry.space_group_name_H-M   'P 1'
#
loop_
_entity.id
_entity.type
_entity.pdbx_description
1 polymer ?
#
loop_
_entity_poly.entity_id
_entity_poly.type
_entity_poly.pdbx_seq_one_letter_code
_entity_poly.pdbx_strand_id
1 'polypeptide(L)'
;MDTVSTLFQEANGSNELTGNLIKWGVRAEKGKIKLAIFKKINTKWESINTKIVDYPYTDLTASVLYDNNDIFIFTTFGILKFNFSEKDKSIFFGYKNIFSISTLPNYGLFRFDEWVSGVINNKSSLLKYGIELLKFAIKEHKLELIDDIYKK
;
A
#
# COMPACT_ATOMS: atom_id res chain seq x y z
N MET A 1 10.69 -7.08 -16.17
CA MET A 1 10.95 -6.14 -15.07
C MET A 1 9.61 -5.93 -14.41
N ASP A 2 9.20 -6.93 -13.63
CA ASP A 2 7.79 -7.19 -13.30
C ASP A 2 7.64 -7.39 -11.79
N THR A 3 7.78 -6.32 -11.01
CA THR A 3 7.68 -6.39 -9.54
C THR A 3 6.69 -5.38 -8.96
N VAL A 4 6.01 -4.60 -9.80
CA VAL A 4 5.06 -3.56 -9.37
C VAL A 4 3.59 -4.03 -9.42
N SER A 5 3.28 -5.22 -9.94
CA SER A 5 1.93 -5.55 -10.43
C SER A 5 0.90 -6.07 -9.42
N THR A 6 1.00 -5.76 -8.13
CA THR A 6 -0.13 -6.11 -7.23
C THR A 6 -0.32 -5.09 -6.11
N LEU A 7 -0.63 -3.87 -6.53
CA LEU A 7 -1.27 -2.90 -5.65
C LEU A 7 -2.79 -3.02 -5.79
N PHE A 8 -3.49 -2.85 -4.67
CA PHE A 8 -4.95 -2.78 -4.48
C PHE A 8 -5.69 -4.11 -4.42
N GLN A 9 -5.94 -4.60 -3.20
CA GLN A 9 -7.13 -5.40 -2.91
C GLN A 9 -7.78 -4.93 -1.60
N GLU A 10 -9.10 -5.03 -1.58
CA GLU A 10 -9.99 -4.62 -0.50
C GLU A 10 -9.70 -5.38 0.80
N ALA A 11 -9.98 -4.72 1.93
CA ALA A 11 -9.57 -5.07 3.30
C ALA A 11 -10.08 -6.41 3.87
N ASN A 12 -10.59 -7.33 3.04
CA ASN A 12 -11.14 -8.62 3.44
C ASN A 12 -10.42 -9.86 2.85
N GLY A 13 -9.36 -9.68 2.05
CA GLY A 13 -8.62 -10.77 1.42
C GLY A 13 -7.16 -10.85 1.89
N SER A 14 -6.70 -12.03 2.29
CA SER A 14 -5.26 -12.31 2.47
C SER A 14 -4.56 -12.33 1.12
N ASN A 15 -3.65 -11.40 0.86
CA ASN A 15 -2.99 -11.28 -0.46
C ASN A 15 -1.64 -12.00 -0.51
N GLU A 16 -1.32 -12.57 -1.68
CA GLU A 16 -0.05 -13.23 -2.05
C GLU A 16 0.67 -12.38 -3.11
N LEU A 17 1.96 -12.07 -2.89
CA LEU A 17 2.76 -11.21 -3.77
C LEU A 17 4.08 -11.90 -4.12
N THR A 18 4.17 -12.40 -5.36
CA THR A 18 5.29 -13.17 -5.91
C THR A 18 6.27 -12.28 -6.67
N GLY A 19 7.24 -11.74 -5.94
CA GLY A 19 8.46 -11.16 -6.52
C GLY A 19 9.72 -11.58 -5.76
N ASN A 20 9.58 -11.88 -4.47
CA ASN A 20 10.68 -12.17 -3.57
C ASN A 20 10.29 -13.24 -2.54
N LEU A 21 11.27 -13.80 -1.83
CA LEU A 21 11.05 -14.83 -0.81
C LEU A 21 10.22 -14.35 0.39
N ILE A 22 9.71 -13.12 0.40
CA ILE A 22 8.97 -12.51 1.51
C ILE A 22 7.58 -12.07 1.04
N LYS A 23 6.57 -12.30 1.88
CA LYS A 23 5.17 -11.95 1.67
C LYS A 23 4.60 -11.30 2.93
N TRP A 24 3.82 -10.24 2.74
CA TRP A 24 3.09 -9.55 3.82
C TRP A 24 1.61 -9.93 3.80
N GLY A 25 1.07 -10.29 4.96
CA GLY A 25 -0.36 -10.38 5.24
C GLY A 25 -0.78 -9.22 6.13
N VAL A 26 -1.75 -8.43 5.70
CA VAL A 26 -2.33 -7.33 6.47
C VAL A 26 -3.79 -7.63 6.75
N ARG A 27 -4.20 -7.50 8.01
CA ARG A 27 -5.60 -7.62 8.43
C ARG A 27 -5.93 -6.48 9.38
N ALA A 28 -7.03 -5.76 9.15
CA ALA A 28 -7.62 -4.91 10.17
C ALA A 28 -8.78 -5.61 10.85
N GLU A 29 -8.85 -5.43 12.15
CA GLU A 29 -9.95 -5.80 13.03
C GLU A 29 -10.29 -4.57 13.87
N LYS A 30 -11.47 -4.50 14.50
CA LYS A 30 -11.84 -3.31 15.29
C LYS A 30 -10.76 -2.90 16.29
N GLY A 31 -10.27 -1.68 16.15
CA GLY A 31 -9.18 -1.08 16.91
C GLY A 31 -7.76 -1.61 16.68
N LYS A 32 -7.51 -2.52 15.73
CA LYS A 32 -6.21 -3.20 15.58
C LYS A 32 -5.82 -3.46 14.13
N ILE A 33 -4.53 -3.34 13.85
CA ILE A 33 -3.92 -3.80 12.61
C ILE A 33 -2.99 -4.96 12.93
N LYS A 34 -3.22 -6.11 12.29
CA LYS A 34 -2.36 -7.28 12.35
C LYS A 34 -1.54 -7.38 11.07
N LEU A 35 -0.24 -7.48 11.26
CA LEU A 35 0.76 -7.71 10.23
C LEU A 35 1.34 -9.10 10.42
N ALA A 36 1.44 -9.85 9.33
CA ALA A 36 2.08 -11.15 9.29
C ALA A 36 3.09 -11.17 8.15
N ILE A 37 4.27 -11.72 8.41
CA ILE A 37 5.33 -11.87 7.40
C ILE A 37 5.56 -13.35 7.18
N PHE A 38 5.55 -13.75 5.92
CA PHE A 38 5.78 -15.10 5.47
C PHE A 38 7.05 -15.13 4.62
N LYS A 39 7.88 -16.16 4.78
CA LYS A 39 9.00 -16.42 3.89
C LYS A 39 8.88 -17.77 3.22
N LYS A 40 9.29 -17.80 1.95
CA LYS A 40 9.30 -19.02 1.17
C LYS A 40 10.56 -19.80 1.49
N ILE A 41 10.37 -20.98 2.07
CA ILE A 41 11.42 -21.94 2.38
C ILE A 41 11.13 -23.17 1.52
N ASN A 42 12.03 -23.47 0.58
CA ASN A 42 11.81 -24.43 -0.49
C ASN A 42 10.55 -24.08 -1.30
N THR A 43 9.50 -24.90 -1.18
CA THR A 43 8.21 -24.73 -1.85
C THR A 43 7.09 -24.28 -0.91
N LYS A 44 7.37 -24.10 0.40
CA LYS A 44 6.37 -23.77 1.42
C LYS A 44 6.55 -22.34 1.94
N TRP A 45 5.43 -21.69 2.25
CA TRP A 45 5.41 -20.42 2.95
C TRP A 45 5.35 -20.67 4.45
N GLU A 46 6.29 -20.09 5.18
CA GLU A 46 6.36 -20.20 6.64
C GLU A 46 6.22 -18.82 7.26
N SER A 47 5.41 -18.72 8.32
CA SER A 47 5.26 -17.47 9.09
C SER A 47 6.52 -17.20 9.88
N ILE A 48 7.14 -16.03 9.68
CA ILE A 48 8.36 -15.63 10.40
C ILE A 48 8.04 -14.72 11.58
N ASN A 49 7.13 -13.77 11.37
CA ASN A 49 6.80 -12.76 12.37
C ASN A 49 5.35 -12.33 12.24
N THR A 50 4.74 -12.02 13.38
CA THR A 50 3.47 -11.31 13.45
C THR A 50 3.56 -10.14 14.41
N LYS A 51 3.02 -9.00 14.01
CA LYS A 51 2.88 -7.82 14.85
C LYS A 51 1.43 -7.38 14.90
N ILE A 52 0.94 -7.08 16.09
CA ILE A 52 -0.36 -6.44 16.30
C ILE A 52 -0.08 -5.03 16.77
N VAL A 53 -0.74 -4.06 16.14
CA VAL A 53 -0.65 -2.66 16.49
C VAL A 53 -2.04 -2.18 16.85
N ASP A 54 -2.18 -1.63 18.05
CA ASP A 54 -3.40 -0.95 18.44
C ASP A 54 -3.53 0.32 17.61
N TYR A 55 -4.62 0.40 16.86
CA TYR A 55 -4.94 1.51 16.00
C TYR A 55 -6.47 1.67 16.03
N PRO A 56 -7.01 2.59 16.87
CA PRO A 56 -8.44 2.69 17.14
C PRO A 56 -9.29 3.05 15.89
N TYR A 57 -8.63 3.36 14.78
CA TYR A 57 -9.22 3.83 13.54
C TYR A 57 -9.10 2.80 12.42
N THR A 58 -10.09 1.93 12.24
CA THR A 58 -9.86 0.65 11.52
C THR A 58 -10.33 0.58 10.10
N ASP A 59 -10.68 1.73 9.53
CA ASP A 59 -11.07 1.82 8.13
C ASP A 59 -9.81 1.78 7.26
N LEU A 60 -9.32 0.56 7.00
CA LEU A 60 -8.31 0.32 6.00
C LEU A 60 -8.89 0.58 4.62
N THR A 61 -8.30 1.55 3.92
CA THR A 61 -8.76 1.92 2.58
C THR A 61 -7.93 1.19 1.51
N ALA A 62 -6.63 0.99 1.76
CA ALA A 62 -5.73 0.23 0.92
C ALA A 62 -4.44 -0.15 1.66
N SER A 63 -3.67 -1.09 1.12
CA SER A 63 -2.26 -1.32 1.49
C SER A 63 -1.42 -1.48 0.24
N VAL A 64 -0.17 -1.02 0.31
CA VAL A 64 0.79 -0.97 -0.79
C VAL A 64 2.13 -1.47 -0.30
N LEU A 65 2.67 -2.47 -0.98
CA LEU A 65 4.05 -2.89 -0.77
C LEU A 65 4.96 -1.95 -1.55
N TYR A 66 6.01 -1.44 -0.91
CA TYR A 66 6.99 -0.56 -1.55
C TYR A 66 8.24 -1.31 -1.95
N ASP A 67 8.76 -2.13 -1.04
CA ASP A 67 9.84 -3.09 -1.28
C ASP A 67 9.61 -4.36 -0.45
N ASN A 68 10.54 -5.31 -0.45
CA ASN A 68 10.38 -6.59 0.26
C ASN A 68 10.17 -6.43 1.78
N ASN A 69 10.72 -5.37 2.34
CA ASN A 69 10.80 -5.12 3.76
C ASN A 69 9.89 -3.97 4.20
N ASP A 70 9.44 -3.12 3.30
CA ASP A 70 8.61 -1.95 3.60
C ASP A 70 7.19 -2.10 3.05
N ILE A 71 6.20 -1.94 3.94
CA ILE A 71 4.79 -1.85 3.60
C ILE A 71 4.19 -0.53 4.07
N PHE A 72 3.40 0.09 3.19
CA PHE A 72 2.59 1.27 3.48
C PHE A 72 1.13 0.87 3.61
N ILE A 73 0.49 1.33 4.67
CA ILE A 73 -0.91 1.06 4.96
C ILE A 73 -1.66 2.39 4.97
N PHE A 74 -2.69 2.47 4.14
CA PHE A 74 -3.50 3.66 3.96
C PHE A 74 -4.79 3.52 4.76
N THR A 75 -4.96 4.44 5.69
CA THR A 75 -6.14 4.54 6.55
C THR A 75 -6.88 5.83 6.21
N THR A 76 -8.10 5.96 6.74
CA THR A 76 -8.86 7.21 6.67
C THR A 76 -8.18 8.38 7.40
N PHE A 77 -7.19 8.12 8.25
CA PHE A 77 -6.50 9.13 9.05
C PHE A 77 -5.08 9.44 8.58
N GLY A 78 -4.52 8.63 7.68
CA GLY A 78 -3.19 8.87 7.13
C GLY A 78 -2.50 7.62 6.63
N ILE A 79 -1.18 7.70 6.53
CA ILE A 79 -0.33 6.64 6.00
C ILE A 79 0.52 6.10 7.14
N LEU A 80 0.52 4.77 7.29
CA LEU A 80 1.37 4.06 8.24
C LEU A 80 2.48 3.36 7.46
N LYS A 81 3.74 3.56 7.85
CA LYS A 81 4.88 2.83 7.28
C LYS A 81 5.34 1.75 8.27
N PHE A 82 5.51 0.53 7.78
CA PHE A 82 6.11 -0.57 8.53
C PHE A 82 7.33 -1.09 7.79
N ASN A 83 8.38 -1.38 8.53
CA ASN A 83 9.61 -1.96 8.02
C ASN A 83 9.85 -3.31 8.70
N PHE A 84 10.37 -4.29 7.95
CA PHE A 84 10.82 -5.57 8.46
C PHE A 84 12.35 -5.68 8.38
N SER A 85 12.97 -5.97 9.52
CA SER A 85 14.37 -6.35 9.60
C SER A 85 14.48 -7.87 9.59
N GLU A 86 15.03 -8.44 8.53
CA GLU A 86 15.37 -9.88 8.48
C GLU A 86 16.40 -10.26 9.55
N LYS A 87 17.36 -9.35 9.83
CA LYS A 87 18.43 -9.56 10.81
C LYS A 87 17.86 -9.73 12.21
N ASP A 88 16.98 -8.81 12.59
CA ASP A 88 16.39 -8.78 13.93
C ASP A 88 15.08 -9.59 13.98
N LYS A 89 14.67 -10.16 12.84
CA LYS A 89 13.38 -10.85 12.62
C LYS A 89 12.21 -10.09 13.22
N SER A 90 12.18 -8.77 13.06
CA SER A 90 11.24 -7.89 13.77
C SER A 90 10.62 -6.84 12.86
N ILE A 91 9.40 -6.43 13.20
CA ILE A 91 8.64 -5.43 12.46
C ILE A 91 8.70 -4.11 13.22
N PHE A 92 9.27 -3.09 12.60
CA PHE A 92 9.35 -1.74 13.12
C PHE A 92 8.20 -0.89 12.58
N PHE A 93 7.65 -0.04 13.45
CA PHE A 93 6.62 0.92 13.08
C PHE A 93 7.26 2.29 12.94
N GLY A 94 7.19 2.85 11.73
CA GLY A 94 7.57 4.24 11.46
C GLY A 94 6.32 5.05 11.18
N TYR A 95 5.89 5.85 12.14
CA TYR A 95 4.75 6.74 11.91
C TYR A 95 5.20 7.95 11.09
N LYS A 96 4.64 8.11 9.89
CA LYS A 96 4.78 9.34 9.10
C LYS A 96 3.38 9.93 8.90
N ASN A 97 2.98 10.80 9.82
CA ASN A 97 1.71 11.51 9.71
C ASN A 97 1.78 12.50 8.55
N ILE A 98 1.02 12.25 7.50
CA ILE A 98 0.86 13.20 6.40
C ILE A 98 -0.64 13.51 6.33
N PHE A 99 -1.04 14.43 7.21
CA PHE A 99 -2.25 15.28 7.25
C PHE A 99 -3.65 14.69 6.97
N SER A 100 -4.60 15.18 7.77
CA SER A 100 -6.04 14.93 7.74
C SER A 100 -6.66 14.87 6.34
N ILE A 101 -7.32 13.75 6.10
CA ILE A 101 -8.06 13.40 4.89
C ILE A 101 -9.51 13.82 5.14
N SER A 102 -9.84 15.08 4.90
CA SER A 102 -11.26 15.48 4.80
C SER A 102 -11.68 15.38 3.33
N THR A 103 -12.33 14.24 3.03
CA THR A 103 -13.21 13.94 1.87
C THR A 103 -12.58 13.79 0.47
N LEU A 104 -13.01 12.73 -0.23
CA LEU A 104 -12.58 12.20 -1.55
C LEU A 104 -11.24 11.42 -1.58
N PRO A 105 -11.01 10.50 -2.54
CA PRO A 105 -9.72 9.83 -2.72
C PRO A 105 -8.64 10.91 -2.78
N ASN A 106 -7.85 10.91 -1.73
CA ASN A 106 -7.08 12.03 -1.24
C ASN A 106 -6.18 12.71 -2.26
N TYR A 107 -6.34 14.02 -2.36
CA TYR A 107 -5.35 14.93 -2.91
C TYR A 107 -3.93 14.67 -2.38
N GLY A 108 -3.80 14.30 -1.10
CA GLY A 108 -2.53 13.94 -0.49
C GLY A 108 -1.91 12.65 -1.06
N LEU A 109 -2.70 11.67 -1.48
CA LEU A 109 -2.20 10.40 -2.02
C LEU A 109 -1.54 10.57 -3.38
N PHE A 110 -2.10 11.45 -4.22
CA PHE A 110 -1.54 11.74 -5.54
C PHE A 110 -0.23 12.54 -5.50
N ARG A 111 0.18 13.04 -4.32
CA ARG A 111 1.52 13.59 -4.11
C ARG A 111 2.59 12.52 -3.89
N PHE A 112 2.22 11.25 -3.72
CA PHE A 112 3.17 10.14 -3.63
C PHE A 112 3.30 9.48 -4.99
N ASP A 113 4.44 9.68 -5.63
CA ASP A 113 4.71 9.16 -6.97
C ASP A 113 4.61 7.63 -7.02
N GLU A 114 4.86 6.94 -5.90
CA GLU A 114 4.77 5.48 -5.82
C GLU A 114 3.33 4.98 -5.75
N TRP A 115 2.43 5.73 -5.09
CA TRP A 115 1.00 5.45 -5.15
C TRP A 115 0.49 5.67 -6.58
N VAL A 116 0.90 6.79 -7.20
CA VAL A 116 0.51 7.16 -8.56
C VAL A 116 0.94 6.09 -9.56
N SER A 117 2.21 5.66 -9.48
CA SER A 117 2.75 4.57 -10.29
C SER A 117 1.96 3.29 -10.10
N GLY A 118 1.63 2.93 -8.86
CA GLY A 118 0.87 1.72 -8.58
C GLY A 118 -0.59 1.76 -9.03
N VAL A 119 -1.21 2.95 -9.15
CA VAL A 119 -2.52 3.11 -9.79
C VAL A 119 -2.43 3.03 -11.29
N ILE A 120 -1.49 3.75 -11.91
CA ILE A 120 -1.31 3.78 -13.37
C ILE A 120 -0.98 2.40 -13.93
N ASN A 121 -0.21 1.61 -13.18
CA ASN A 121 0.21 0.28 -13.62
C ASN A 121 -0.81 -0.83 -13.30
N ASN A 122 -1.93 -0.51 -12.64
CA ASN A 122 -3.01 -1.47 -12.37
C ASN A 122 -4.33 -0.98 -13.00
N LYS A 123 -4.83 -1.69 -14.01
CA LYS A 123 -6.06 -1.34 -14.73
C LYS A 123 -7.29 -1.18 -13.82
N SER A 124 -7.44 -2.05 -12.81
CA SER A 124 -8.57 -1.99 -11.86
C SER A 124 -8.49 -0.72 -11.00
N SER A 125 -7.29 -0.40 -10.53
CA SER A 125 -7.04 0.81 -9.74
C SER A 125 -7.23 2.08 -10.57
N LEU A 126 -6.76 2.07 -11.82
CA LEU A 126 -6.95 3.18 -12.75
C LEU A 126 -8.44 3.40 -13.05
N LEU A 127 -9.25 2.35 -13.20
CA LEU A 127 -10.70 2.49 -13.34
C LEU A 127 -11.35 3.08 -12.08
N LYS A 128 -10.85 2.73 -10.90
CA LYS A 128 -11.40 3.17 -9.62
C LYS A 128 -11.00 4.61 -9.24
N TYR A 129 -9.80 5.05 -9.61
CA TYR A 129 -9.20 6.32 -9.15
C TYR A 129 -8.72 7.24 -10.28
N GLY A 130 -8.81 6.82 -11.54
CA GLY A 130 -8.21 7.53 -12.67
C GLY A 130 -8.83 8.90 -12.92
N ILE A 131 -10.12 9.07 -12.64
CA ILE A 131 -10.81 10.36 -12.76
C ILE A 131 -10.25 11.36 -11.75
N GLU A 132 -10.10 10.95 -10.49
CA GLU A 132 -9.53 11.78 -9.43
C GLU A 132 -8.04 12.06 -9.68
N LEU A 133 -7.29 11.06 -10.16
CA LEU A 133 -5.88 11.22 -10.51
C LEU A 133 -5.70 12.23 -11.66
N LEU A 134 -6.54 12.17 -12.69
CA LEU A 134 -6.53 13.14 -13.78
C LEU A 134 -6.89 14.55 -13.31
N LYS A 135 -7.93 14.69 -12.48
CA LYS A 135 -8.29 15.97 -11.86
C LYS A 135 -7.14 16.56 -11.06
N PHE A 136 -6.43 15.74 -10.29
CA PHE A 136 -5.22 16.14 -9.58
C PHE A 136 -4.11 16.60 -10.52
N ALA A 137 -3.82 15.81 -11.56
CA ALA A 137 -2.75 16.10 -12.51
C ALA A 137 -2.96 17.44 -13.24
N ILE A 138 -4.21 17.72 -13.64
CA ILE A 138 -4.61 18.99 -14.25
C ILE A 138 -4.41 20.14 -13.25
N LYS A 139 -4.90 19.99 -12.01
CA LYS A 139 -4.84 21.04 -10.98
C LYS A 139 -3.41 21.39 -10.55
N GLU A 140 -2.51 20.41 -10.49
CA GLU A 140 -1.09 20.60 -10.15
C GLU A 140 -0.21 20.84 -11.39
N HIS A 141 -0.81 20.97 -12.58
CA HIS A 141 -0.10 21.18 -13.85
C HIS A 141 0.98 20.13 -14.17
N LYS A 142 0.74 18.85 -13.80
CA LYS A 142 1.66 17.73 -14.07
C LYS A 142 1.42 17.12 -15.45
N LEU A 143 1.98 17.73 -16.50
CA LEU A 143 1.77 17.29 -17.90
C LEU A 143 2.21 15.84 -18.16
N GLU A 144 3.36 15.42 -17.63
CA GLU A 144 3.86 14.04 -17.80
C GLU A 144 2.87 13.00 -17.25
N LEU A 145 2.27 13.29 -16.09
CA LEU A 145 1.28 12.42 -15.47
C LEU A 145 -0.01 12.34 -16.29
N ILE A 146 -0.43 13.45 -16.92
CA ILE A 146 -1.59 13.45 -17.82
C ILE A 146 -1.31 12.53 -19.01
N ASP A 147 -0.15 12.69 -19.65
CA ASP A 147 0.27 11.85 -20.77
C ASP A 147 0.32 10.37 -20.39
N ASP A 148 0.86 10.04 -19.22
CA ASP A 148 0.93 8.67 -18.72
C ASP A 148 -0.44 8.04 -18.50
N ILE A 149 -1.43 8.81 -18.03
CA ILE A 149 -2.81 8.35 -17.88
C ILE A 149 -3.46 8.05 -19.24
N TYR A 150 -3.26 8.93 -20.24
CA TYR A 150 -3.84 8.74 -21.58
C TYR A 150 -3.20 7.61 -22.40
N LYS A 151 -1.99 7.18 -22.05
CA LYS A 151 -1.27 6.08 -22.70
C LYS A 151 -1.69 4.68 -22.21
N LYS A 152 -2.50 4.58 -21.15
CA LYS A 152 -2.95 3.29 -20.57
C LYS A 152 -4.29 2.83 -21.13
#